data_AF-A0A2X3K188-F1
#
_entry.id   AF-A0A2X3K188-F1
#
_cell.length_a   1.000
_cell.length_b   1.000
_cell.length_c   1.000
_cell.angle_alpha   90.00
_cell.angle_beta   90.00
_cell.angle_gamma   90.00
#
_symmetry.space_group_name_H-M   'P 1'
#
loop_
_entity.id
_entity.type
_entity.pdbx_description
1 polymer ?
#
loop_
_entity_poly.entity_id
_entity_poly.type
_entity_poly.pdbx_seq_one_letter_code
_entity_poly.pdbx_strand_id
1 'polypeptide(L)'
;MCWTNWIRHGCPVEKSWKLNERHYGALQGLNKAETAEKYGDEQVKQWRRGFAVTPPELTKDDERYPGHDPRYAKLSEKELPLTEAWR
;
A
#
# COMPACT_ATOMS: atom_id res chain seq x y z
N MET A 1 -10.57 25.53 30.15
CA MET A 1 -9.33 25.90 29.43
C MET A 1 -8.84 24.66 28.69
N CYS A 2 -9.12 24.53 27.40
CA CYS A 2 -8.63 23.41 26.58
C CYS A 2 -7.76 24.00 25.47
N TRP A 3 -6.46 23.87 25.64
CA TRP A 3 -5.47 24.17 24.62
C TRP A 3 -5.39 22.96 23.69
N THR A 4 -5.75 23.09 22.41
CA THR A 4 -5.25 22.27 21.27
C THR A 4 -5.90 22.75 19.97
N ASN A 5 -5.68 24.01 19.61
CA ASN A 5 -5.84 24.47 18.23
C ASN A 5 -4.51 25.08 17.79
N TRP A 6 -3.53 24.21 17.51
CA TRP A 6 -2.22 24.60 16.98
C TRP A 6 -1.80 23.62 15.88
N ILE A 7 -2.46 23.69 14.72
CA ILE A 7 -1.86 23.20 13.47
C ILE A 7 -1.66 24.41 12.54
N ARG A 8 -0.62 25.15 12.90
CA ARG A 8 0.40 25.76 12.03
C ARG A 8 -0.03 26.05 10.58
N HIS A 9 -0.78 27.13 10.40
CA HIS A 9 -0.92 27.84 9.12
C HIS A 9 0.46 28.42 8.72
N GLY A 10 1.29 27.68 7.98
CA GLY A 10 2.56 28.22 7.46
C GLY A 10 3.74 27.25 7.27
N CYS A 11 3.55 25.94 7.44
CA CYS A 11 4.59 24.97 7.07
C CYS A 11 4.34 24.49 5.63
N PRO A 12 5.35 24.49 4.73
CA PRO A 12 5.20 23.87 3.41
C PRO A 12 4.91 22.38 3.57
N VAL A 13 3.93 21.89 2.81
CA VAL A 13 3.54 20.48 2.78
C VAL A 13 3.84 19.94 1.40
N GLU A 14 4.79 19.00 1.32
CA GLU A 14 5.08 18.26 0.11
C GLU A 14 4.46 16.86 0.21
N LYS A 15 3.73 16.47 -0.83
CA LYS A 15 3.12 15.13 -0.95
C LYS A 15 3.90 14.34 -1.99
N SER A 16 4.32 13.14 -1.65
CA SER A 16 5.07 12.26 -2.54
C SER A 16 4.56 10.83 -2.42
N TRP A 17 4.28 10.18 -3.56
CA TRP A 17 3.87 8.77 -3.63
C TRP A 17 4.93 7.83 -3.05
N LYS A 18 6.20 8.27 -3.00
CA LYS A 18 7.31 7.48 -2.43
C LYS A 18 7.13 7.26 -0.92
N LEU A 19 6.32 8.10 -0.27
CA LEU A 19 5.97 8.03 1.15
C LEU A 19 4.65 7.26 1.39
N ASN A 20 4.07 6.66 0.35
CA ASN A 20 2.90 5.81 0.52
C ASN A 20 3.25 4.56 1.36
N GLU A 21 2.22 4.02 2.01
CA GLU A 21 2.31 2.70 2.63
C GLU A 21 2.65 1.61 1.61
N ARG A 22 3.23 0.52 2.11
CA ARG A 22 3.63 -0.64 1.29
C ARG A 22 2.44 -1.21 0.51
N HIS A 23 2.64 -1.45 -0.78
CA HIS A 23 1.61 -2.03 -1.64
C HIS A 23 1.41 -3.53 -1.36
N TYR A 24 0.27 -3.89 -0.76
CA TYR A 24 -0.07 -5.29 -0.42
C TYR A 24 -0.55 -6.15 -1.61
N GLY A 25 -0.52 -5.62 -2.83
CA GLY A 25 -0.94 -6.34 -4.02
C GLY A 25 -2.39 -6.84 -3.92
N ALA A 26 -2.63 -8.07 -4.38
CA ALA A 26 -3.96 -8.66 -4.43
C ALA A 26 -4.63 -8.83 -3.05
N LEU A 27 -3.86 -8.71 -1.96
CA LEU A 27 -4.36 -8.79 -0.58
C LEU A 27 -5.05 -7.51 -0.10
N GLN A 28 -5.00 -6.42 -0.87
CA GLN A 28 -5.70 -5.18 -0.53
C GLN A 28 -7.21 -5.42 -0.43
N GLY A 29 -7.79 -5.08 0.73
CA GLY A 29 -9.22 -5.20 0.99
C GLY A 29 -9.70 -6.58 1.46
N LEU A 30 -8.82 -7.60 1.48
CA LEU A 30 -9.19 -8.92 1.97
C LEU A 30 -9.22 -9.00 3.50
N ASN A 31 -10.12 -9.82 4.03
CA ASN A 31 -10.14 -10.12 5.45
C ASN A 31 -8.93 -11.00 5.81
N LYS A 32 -8.28 -10.68 6.95
CA LYS A 32 -7.12 -11.42 7.45
C LYS A 32 -7.43 -12.88 7.70
N ALA A 33 -8.61 -13.19 8.25
CA ALA A 33 -9.02 -14.57 8.54
C ALA A 33 -9.21 -15.37 7.25
N GLU A 34 -9.91 -14.81 6.27
CA GLU A 34 -10.11 -15.46 4.96
C GLU A 34 -8.78 -15.65 4.22
N THR A 35 -7.86 -14.70 4.34
CA THR A 35 -6.53 -14.80 3.72
C THR A 35 -5.70 -15.90 4.39
N ALA A 36 -5.76 -16.00 5.71
CA ALA A 36 -5.10 -17.06 6.47
C ALA A 36 -5.67 -18.45 6.17
N GLU A 37 -6.98 -18.57 5.99
CA GLU A 37 -7.62 -19.83 5.61
C GLU A 37 -7.23 -20.27 4.20
N LYS A 38 -7.12 -19.33 3.24
CA LYS A 38 -6.77 -19.63 1.84
C LYS A 38 -5.28 -19.94 1.63
N TYR A 39 -4.38 -19.19 2.28
CA TYR A 39 -2.94 -19.25 2.02
C TYR A 39 -2.12 -19.82 3.18
N GLY A 40 -2.72 -20.03 4.34
CA GLY A 40 -2.06 -20.48 5.56
C GLY A 40 -1.50 -19.34 6.40
N ASP A 41 -1.57 -19.49 7.73
CA ASP A 41 -1.10 -18.50 8.70
C ASP A 41 0.39 -18.15 8.56
N GLU A 42 1.24 -19.15 8.35
CA GLU A 42 2.69 -18.92 8.23
C GLU A 42 3.03 -18.12 6.96
N GLN A 43 2.32 -18.35 5.84
CA GLN A 43 2.50 -17.56 4.62
C GLN A 43 2.04 -16.10 4.82
N VAL A 44 0.88 -15.89 5.44
CA VAL A 44 0.37 -14.54 5.76
C VAL A 44 1.31 -13.81 6.70
N LYS A 45 1.88 -14.51 7.67
CA LYS A 45 2.86 -13.96 8.61
C LYS A 45 4.17 -13.57 7.90
N GLN A 46 4.63 -14.36 6.93
CA GLN A 46 5.78 -14.01 6.09
C GLN A 46 5.51 -12.73 5.28
N TRP A 47 4.35 -12.57 4.64
CA TRP A 47 4.03 -11.32 3.94
C TRP A 47 3.96 -10.11 4.86
N ARG A 48 3.48 -10.29 6.09
CA ARG A 48 3.35 -9.20 7.07
C ARG A 48 4.67 -8.80 7.74
N ARG A 49 5.59 -9.74 7.95
CA ARG A 49 6.80 -9.54 8.76
C ARG A 49 8.12 -9.80 8.04
N GLY A 50 8.09 -10.52 6.92
CA GLY A 50 9.26 -10.90 6.16
C GLY A 50 9.75 -9.76 5.28
N PHE A 51 11.06 -9.49 5.34
CA PHE A 51 11.70 -8.34 4.69
C PHE A 51 11.59 -8.39 3.16
N ALA A 52 11.98 -9.50 2.53
CA ALA A 52 12.06 -9.63 1.08
C ALA A 52 10.84 -10.31 0.42
N VAL A 53 9.85 -10.73 1.21
CA VAL A 53 8.73 -11.54 0.70
C VAL A 53 7.60 -10.63 0.23
N THR A 54 7.32 -10.67 -1.07
CA THR A 54 6.21 -9.94 -1.69
C THR A 54 4.89 -10.73 -1.56
N PRO A 55 3.78 -10.04 -1.23
CA PRO A 55 2.43 -10.58 -1.42
C PRO A 55 2.14 -10.91 -2.90
N PRO A 56 1.07 -11.69 -3.20
CA PRO A 56 0.63 -11.92 -4.56
C PRO A 56 0.37 -10.61 -5.32
N GLU A 57 0.83 -10.54 -6.57
CA GLU A 57 0.71 -9.36 -7.43
C GLU A 57 -0.73 -9.09 -7.86
N LEU A 58 -1.07 -7.80 -7.98
CA LEU A 58 -2.26 -7.36 -8.68
C LEU A 58 -2.08 -7.48 -10.20
N THR A 59 -3.16 -7.73 -10.92
CA THR A 59 -3.19 -7.57 -12.38
C THR A 59 -3.51 -6.12 -12.73
N LYS A 60 -3.10 -5.66 -13.92
CA LYS A 60 -3.36 -4.28 -14.37
C LYS A 60 -4.83 -4.02 -14.68
N ASP A 61 -5.58 -5.08 -14.95
CA ASP A 61 -7.02 -5.02 -15.23
C ASP A 61 -7.85 -4.88 -13.94
N ASP A 62 -7.25 -5.09 -12.76
CA ASP A 62 -7.95 -4.96 -11.48
C ASP A 62 -8.22 -3.48 -11.16
N GLU A 63 -9.41 -3.19 -10.66
CA GLU A 63 -9.83 -1.83 -10.28
C GLU A 63 -8.91 -1.20 -9.22
N ARG A 64 -8.25 -2.02 -8.39
CA ARG A 64 -7.33 -1.58 -7.33
C ARG A 64 -5.95 -1.18 -7.87
N TYR A 65 -5.67 -1.43 -9.15
CA TYR A 65 -4.38 -1.07 -9.75
C TYR A 65 -4.16 0.45 -9.67
N PRO A 66 -3.03 0.93 -9.08
CA PRO A 66 -2.77 2.35 -8.93
C PRO A 66 -2.75 3.15 -10.25
N GLY A 67 -2.52 2.50 -11.39
CA GLY A 67 -2.55 3.18 -12.70
C GLY A 67 -3.93 3.70 -13.12
N HIS A 68 -5.01 3.19 -12.52
CA HIS A 68 -6.36 3.70 -12.76
C HIS A 68 -6.67 4.96 -11.95
N ASP A 69 -5.86 5.29 -10.95
CA ASP A 69 -6.07 6.45 -10.10
C ASP A 69 -5.42 7.71 -10.70
N PRO A 70 -6.19 8.80 -10.94
CA PRO A 70 -5.67 10.01 -11.56
C PRO A 70 -4.55 10.70 -10.75
N ARG A 71 -4.44 10.42 -9.44
CA ARG A 71 -3.35 10.94 -8.59
C ARG A 71 -1.97 10.47 -9.06
N TYR A 72 -1.89 9.31 -9.70
CA TYR A 72 -0.66 8.71 -10.16
C TYR A 72 -0.45 8.81 -11.68
N ALA A 73 -1.26 9.59 -12.40
CA ALA A 73 -1.22 9.69 -13.87
C ALA A 73 0.13 10.16 -14.46
N LYS A 74 1.01 10.74 -13.64
CA LYS A 74 2.36 11.19 -14.05
C LYS A 74 3.44 10.12 -13.86
N LEU A 75 3.11 8.99 -13.25
CA LEU A 75 4.06 7.91 -12.99
C LEU A 75 4.15 6.98 -14.19
N SER A 76 5.34 6.45 -14.42
CA SER A 76 5.55 5.40 -15.39
C SER A 76 5.03 4.05 -14.87
N GLU A 77 4.76 3.13 -15.77
CA GLU A 77 4.29 1.78 -15.43
C GLU A 77 5.24 1.03 -14.48
N LYS A 78 6.55 1.32 -14.55
CA LYS A 78 7.56 0.73 -13.65
C LYS A 78 7.53 1.31 -12.24
N GLU A 79 6.99 2.52 -12.07
CA GLU A 79 6.86 3.18 -10.77
C GLU A 79 5.55 2.81 -10.06
N LEU A 80 4.58 2.24 -10.79
CA LEU A 80 3.31 1.79 -10.25
C LEU A 80 3.44 0.34 -9.74
N PRO A 81 3.45 0.12 -8.42
CA PRO A 81 3.66 -1.22 -7.88
C PRO A 81 2.43 -2.11 -8.10
N LEU A 82 2.67 -3.36 -8.50
CA LEU A 82 1.67 -4.44 -8.45
C LEU A 82 1.70 -5.15 -7.09
N THR A 83 2.84 -5.17 -6.42
CA THR A 83 3.08 -5.64 -5.06
C THR A 83 4.40 -5.05 -4.56
N GLU A 84 4.60 -4.99 -3.25
CA GLU A 84 5.86 -4.53 -2.65
C GLU A 84 6.26 -5.40 -1.45
N ALA A 85 7.58 -5.62 -1.32
CA ALA A 85 8.19 -6.14 -0.10
C ALA A 85 8.55 -4.96 0.83
N TRP A 86 9.19 -5.23 1.98
CA TRP A 86 9.78 -4.13 2.73
C TRP A 86 10.91 -3.50 1.90
N ARG A 87 10.90 -2.17 1.83
CA ARG A 87 11.98 -1.38 1.24
C ARG A 87 13.09 -1.14 2.24
#